data_AF-A0A9D7KM48-F1
#
_entry.id   AF-A0A9D7KM48-F1
#
_cell.length_a   1.000
_cell.length_b   1.000
_cell.length_c   1.000
_cell.angle_alpha   90.00
_cell.angle_beta   90.00
_cell.angle_gamma   90.00
#
_symmetry.space_group_name_H-M   'P 1'
#
loop_
_entity.id
_entity.type
_entity.pdbx_description
1 polymer ?
#
loop_
_entity_poly.entity_id
_entity_poly.type
_entity_poly.pdbx_seq_one_letter_code
_entity_poly.pdbx_strand_id
1 'polypeptide(L)'
;MAVFKFFLLFFIHFLILPTSAFPQGSRTGKVVEILSEYIASPEFGLNRINSGEPASVDSIFSAALRFSGGDISLALSACTWTCLTVKTATVVTPILGTKLVIPFFSTDDLTFAAKNKNLPRYFFEDSPVSSSGDIDKLAHFFGSAYLQYNSFIPGIVEIFGYFIEVFEESFKVDSKFSARDIIVNKIGIKFGNELREKPEAKPSDFLKQYKIEK
;
A
#
# COMPACT_ATOMS: atom_id res chain seq x y z
N MET A 1 -32.85 -18.48 -33.66
CA MET A 1 -32.15 -18.86 -32.41
C MET A 1 -30.67 -19.24 -32.61
N ALA A 2 -30.29 -19.99 -33.64
CA ALA A 2 -28.89 -20.42 -33.85
C ALA A 2 -27.91 -19.25 -34.11
N VAL A 3 -28.34 -18.26 -34.90
CA VAL A 3 -27.51 -17.07 -35.26
C VAL A 3 -27.15 -16.23 -34.03
N PHE A 4 -28.08 -16.05 -33.09
CA PHE A 4 -27.85 -15.30 -31.86
C PHE A 4 -26.86 -16.01 -30.92
N LYS A 5 -26.91 -17.34 -30.85
CA LYS A 5 -25.93 -18.14 -30.08
C LYS A 5 -24.52 -18.04 -30.67
N PHE A 6 -24.41 -18.00 -32.00
CA PHE A 6 -23.13 -17.83 -32.69
C PHE A 6 -22.54 -16.43 -32.45
N PHE A 7 -23.38 -15.40 -32.47
CA PHE A 7 -22.98 -14.02 -32.17
C PHE A 7 -22.52 -13.86 -30.71
N LEU A 8 -23.22 -14.49 -29.76
CA LEU A 8 -22.85 -14.49 -28.34
C LEU A 8 -21.51 -15.20 -28.11
N LEU A 9 -21.27 -16.34 -28.76
CA LEU A 9 -19.99 -17.06 -28.72
C LEU A 9 -18.84 -16.21 -29.29
N PHE A 10 -19.09 -15.51 -30.41
CA PHE A 10 -18.10 -14.63 -31.02
C PHE A 10 -17.83 -13.39 -30.14
N PHE A 11 -18.85 -12.84 -29.48
CA PHE A 11 -18.72 -11.72 -28.56
C PHE A 11 -17.96 -12.11 -27.29
N ILE A 12 -18.20 -13.30 -26.74
CA ILE A 12 -17.43 -13.86 -25.62
C ILE A 12 -15.97 -14.08 -26.02
N HIS A 13 -15.70 -14.63 -27.21
CA HIS A 13 -14.32 -14.76 -27.70
C HIS A 13 -13.65 -13.41 -27.91
N PHE A 14 -14.37 -12.42 -28.44
CA PHE A 14 -13.87 -11.06 -28.64
C PHE A 14 -13.55 -10.35 -27.31
N LEU A 15 -14.30 -10.62 -26.24
CA LEU A 15 -14.00 -10.11 -24.89
C LEU A 15 -12.78 -10.77 -24.23
N ILE A 16 -12.42 -11.99 -24.64
CA ILE A 16 -11.29 -12.75 -24.07
C ILE A 16 -9.98 -12.48 -24.84
N LEU A 17 -10.04 -12.08 -26.12
CA LEU A 17 -8.85 -11.87 -26.95
C LEU A 17 -7.93 -10.68 -26.57
N PRO A 18 -8.38 -9.54 -25.99
CA PRO A 18 -7.47 -8.45 -25.67
C PRO A 18 -6.67 -8.68 -24.37
N THR A 19 -6.93 -9.74 -23.59
CA THR A 19 -6.26 -9.95 -22.28
C THR A 19 -4.99 -10.79 -22.36
N SER A 20 -4.71 -11.45 -23.49
CA SER A 20 -3.62 -12.43 -23.60
C SER A 20 -2.42 -11.97 -24.44
N ALA A 21 -2.54 -10.90 -25.22
CA ALA A 21 -1.50 -10.51 -26.18
C ALA A 21 -0.42 -9.57 -25.60
N PHE A 22 -0.78 -8.72 -24.63
CA PHE A 22 0.18 -7.86 -23.92
C PHE A 22 -0.37 -7.55 -22.52
N PRO A 23 0.05 -8.23 -21.44
CA PRO A 23 -0.19 -7.73 -20.10
C PRO A 23 0.63 -6.44 -19.93
N GLN A 24 0.09 -5.31 -20.40
CA GLN A 24 0.64 -4.01 -20.03
C GLN A 24 0.35 -3.82 -18.55
N GLY A 25 1.36 -4.04 -17.72
CA GLY A 25 1.28 -3.69 -16.30
C GLY A 25 0.81 -2.25 -16.17
N SER A 26 -0.14 -2.01 -15.26
CA SER A 26 -0.61 -0.65 -14.97
C SER A 26 0.57 0.24 -14.59
N ARG A 27 0.44 1.57 -14.77
CA ARG A 27 1.48 2.51 -14.32
C ARG A 27 1.84 2.26 -12.84
N THR A 28 0.84 2.04 -12.00
CA THR A 28 1.02 1.67 -10.59
C THR A 28 1.81 0.39 -10.42
N GLY A 29 1.46 -0.69 -11.14
CA GLY A 29 2.17 -1.98 -11.04
C GLY A 29 3.66 -1.85 -11.39
N LYS A 30 3.99 -1.11 -12.44
CA LYS A 30 5.39 -0.86 -12.84
C LYS A 30 6.17 -0.08 -11.77
N VAL A 31 5.56 0.94 -11.17
CA VAL A 31 6.21 1.69 -10.08
C VAL A 31 6.36 0.81 -8.84
N VAL A 32 5.37 -0.02 -8.51
CA VAL A 32 5.43 -0.97 -7.39
C VAL A 32 6.56 -1.98 -7.56
N GLU A 33 6.75 -2.50 -8.77
CA GLU A 33 7.84 -3.41 -9.12
C GLU A 33 9.22 -2.75 -8.87
N ILE A 34 9.47 -1.62 -9.53
CA ILE A 34 10.76 -0.90 -9.42
C ILE A 34 11.00 -0.40 -7.98
N LEU A 35 9.97 0.06 -7.27
CA LEU A 35 10.10 0.47 -5.88
C LEU A 35 10.38 -0.72 -4.96
N SER A 36 9.81 -1.89 -5.26
CA SER A 36 10.10 -3.12 -4.51
C SER A 36 11.56 -3.55 -4.70
N GLU A 37 12.08 -3.49 -5.93
CA GLU A 37 13.49 -3.75 -6.22
C GLU A 37 14.42 -2.77 -5.48
N TYR A 38 14.07 -1.48 -5.49
CA TYR A 38 14.81 -0.46 -4.75
C TYR A 38 14.89 -0.77 -3.24
N ILE A 39 13.78 -1.15 -2.61
CA ILE A 39 13.77 -1.47 -1.17
C ILE A 39 14.48 -2.80 -0.89
N ALA A 40 14.35 -3.78 -1.79
CA ALA A 40 15.04 -5.07 -1.70
C ALA A 40 16.56 -4.95 -1.82
N SER A 41 17.05 -3.85 -2.38
CA SER A 41 18.47 -3.65 -2.68
C SER A 41 19.34 -3.59 -1.40
N PRO A 42 20.58 -4.11 -1.44
CA PRO A 42 21.53 -3.97 -0.33
C PRO A 42 21.82 -2.50 0.01
N GLU A 43 21.84 -1.62 -0.98
CA GLU A 43 22.10 -0.19 -0.82
C GLU A 43 21.02 0.47 0.04
N PHE A 44 19.74 0.16 -0.21
CA PHE A 44 18.66 0.63 0.65
C PHE A 44 18.79 0.09 2.07
N GLY A 45 19.09 -1.21 2.22
CA GLY A 45 19.30 -1.83 3.53
C GLY A 45 20.41 -1.16 4.34
N LEU A 46 21.54 -0.84 3.71
CA LEU A 46 22.66 -0.14 4.34
C LEU A 46 22.30 1.32 4.70
N ASN A 47 21.64 2.03 3.78
CA ASN A 47 21.21 3.41 4.03
C ASN A 47 20.21 3.49 5.18
N ARG A 48 19.33 2.50 5.33
CA ARG A 48 18.40 2.39 6.45
C ARG A 48 19.10 2.26 7.79
N ILE A 49 20.12 1.40 7.85
CA ILE A 49 20.93 1.22 9.07
C ILE A 49 21.67 2.51 9.42
N ASN A 50 22.24 3.19 8.43
CA ASN A 50 23.07 4.38 8.65
C ASN A 50 22.25 5.64 8.98
N SER A 51 21.09 5.81 8.35
CA SER A 51 20.28 7.03 8.44
C SER A 51 19.14 6.93 9.45
N GLY A 52 18.82 5.70 9.88
CA GLY A 52 17.70 5.40 10.76
C GLY A 52 16.39 5.13 10.03
N GLU A 53 15.46 4.55 10.78
CA GLU A 53 14.18 4.05 10.29
C GLU A 53 13.28 5.18 9.73
N PRO A 54 13.07 6.32 10.42
CA PRO A 54 12.19 7.38 9.88
C PRO A 54 12.71 7.99 8.57
N ALA A 55 14.03 8.23 8.46
CA ALA A 55 14.65 8.75 7.25
C ALA A 55 14.53 7.78 6.05
N SER A 56 14.39 6.48 6.33
CA SER A 56 14.18 5.45 5.32
C SER A 56 12.77 5.51 4.74
N VAL A 57 11.78 5.90 5.55
CA VAL A 57 10.42 6.16 5.05
C VAL A 57 10.41 7.33 4.07
N ASP A 58 11.16 8.40 4.36
CA ASP A 58 11.34 9.52 3.41
C ASP A 58 12.00 9.07 2.12
N SER A 59 12.98 8.17 2.21
CA SER A 59 13.69 7.61 1.06
C SER A 59 12.76 6.77 0.18
N ILE A 60 11.87 5.97 0.78
CA ILE A 60 10.83 5.22 0.06
C ILE A 60 9.92 6.17 -0.73
N PHE A 61 9.38 7.19 -0.07
CA PHE A 61 8.48 8.13 -0.73
C PHE A 61 9.18 8.95 -1.82
N SER A 62 10.40 9.40 -1.56
CA SER A 62 11.21 10.15 -2.53
C SER A 62 11.53 9.29 -3.78
N ALA A 63 11.85 8.00 -3.57
CA ALA A 63 12.06 7.07 -4.67
C ALA A 63 10.77 6.84 -5.47
N ALA A 64 9.63 6.66 -4.78
CA ALA A 64 8.32 6.51 -5.42
C ALA A 64 7.94 7.72 -6.27
N LEU A 65 8.17 8.95 -5.77
CA LEU A 65 7.97 10.18 -6.53
C LEU A 65 8.85 10.23 -7.78
N ARG A 66 10.13 9.89 -7.66
CA ARG A 66 11.06 9.83 -8.80
C ARG A 66 10.58 8.82 -9.85
N PHE A 67 10.22 7.61 -9.44
CA PHE A 67 9.74 6.56 -10.35
C PHE A 67 8.37 6.86 -10.95
N SER A 68 7.57 7.69 -10.28
CA SER A 68 6.27 8.15 -10.75
C SER A 68 6.36 9.40 -11.65
N GLY A 69 7.57 9.93 -11.90
CA GLY A 69 7.76 11.16 -12.67
C GLY A 69 7.19 12.42 -11.98
N GLY A 70 7.19 12.44 -10.64
CA GLY A 70 6.63 13.53 -9.83
C GLY A 70 5.12 13.44 -9.58
N ASP A 71 4.43 12.44 -10.11
CA ASP A 71 3.01 12.19 -9.83
C ASP A 71 2.82 11.70 -8.38
N ILE A 72 2.40 12.61 -7.50
CA ILE A 72 2.21 12.35 -6.06
C ILE A 72 1.14 11.28 -5.82
N SER A 73 0.04 11.30 -6.59
CA SER A 73 -1.05 10.32 -6.42
C SER A 73 -0.56 8.91 -6.74
N LEU A 74 0.16 8.77 -7.86
CA LEU A 74 0.79 7.51 -8.25
C LEU A 74 1.85 7.06 -7.25
N ALA A 75 2.68 7.98 -6.74
CA ALA A 75 3.71 7.69 -5.76
C ALA A 75 3.12 7.19 -4.43
N LEU A 76 2.08 7.87 -3.92
CA LEU A 76 1.38 7.44 -2.70
C LEU A 76 0.75 6.06 -2.89
N SER A 77 0.08 5.82 -4.02
CA SER A 77 -0.49 4.51 -4.34
C SER A 77 0.59 3.42 -4.40
N ALA A 78 1.71 3.69 -5.06
CA ALA A 78 2.82 2.75 -5.14
C ALA A 78 3.42 2.46 -3.77
N CYS A 79 3.61 3.47 -2.91
CA CYS A 79 4.04 3.27 -1.54
C CYS A 79 3.05 2.39 -0.75
N THR A 80 1.74 2.61 -0.87
CA THR A 80 0.72 1.77 -0.23
C THR A 80 0.90 0.31 -0.59
N TRP A 81 0.95 -0.01 -1.89
CA TRP A 81 1.05 -1.39 -2.36
C TRP A 81 2.41 -2.02 -2.06
N THR A 82 3.51 -1.30 -2.25
CA THR A 82 4.85 -1.80 -1.97
C THR A 82 5.06 -2.07 -0.47
N CYS A 83 4.47 -1.27 0.41
CA CYS A 83 4.59 -1.45 1.87
C CYS A 83 3.69 -2.57 2.43
N LEU A 84 2.79 -3.17 1.65
CA LEU A 84 2.09 -4.38 2.08
C LEU A 84 3.05 -5.55 2.24
N THR A 85 2.94 -6.25 3.36
CA THR A 85 3.77 -7.42 3.70
C THR A 85 3.15 -8.75 3.25
N VAL A 86 1.99 -8.70 2.60
CA VAL A 86 1.27 -9.85 2.01
C VAL A 86 1.02 -9.64 0.51
N LYS A 87 0.96 -10.73 -0.26
CA LYS A 87 0.74 -10.68 -1.73
C LYS A 87 -0.72 -10.84 -2.14
N THR A 88 -1.56 -11.36 -1.25
CA THR A 88 -2.96 -11.67 -1.53
C THR A 88 -3.81 -11.38 -0.31
N ALA A 89 -5.10 -11.14 -0.54
CA ALA A 89 -6.15 -11.17 0.47
C ALA A 89 -7.14 -12.29 0.21
N THR A 90 -7.69 -12.87 1.28
CA THR A 90 -8.87 -13.73 1.18
C THR A 90 -10.05 -12.99 1.76
N VAL A 91 -11.05 -12.69 0.92
CA VAL A 91 -12.32 -12.09 1.36
C VAL A 91 -13.38 -13.17 1.32
N VAL A 92 -14.13 -13.32 2.42
CA VAL A 92 -15.28 -14.21 2.47
C VAL A 92 -16.51 -13.40 2.06
N THR A 93 -17.20 -13.80 0.99
CA THR A 93 -18.39 -13.08 0.56
C THR A 93 -19.50 -13.20 1.61
N PRO A 94 -20.14 -12.09 2.05
CA PRO A 94 -21.13 -12.13 3.13
C PRO A 94 -22.35 -13.00 2.82
N ILE A 95 -22.71 -13.10 1.54
CA ILE A 95 -23.95 -13.75 1.08
C ILE A 95 -23.74 -15.25 0.78
N LEU A 96 -22.58 -15.62 0.20
CA LEU A 96 -22.33 -16.98 -0.29
C LEU A 96 -21.28 -17.73 0.54
N GLY A 97 -20.64 -17.08 1.52
CA GLY A 97 -19.53 -17.65 2.28
C GLY A 97 -18.33 -18.07 1.42
N THR A 98 -18.26 -17.61 0.17
CA THR A 98 -17.24 -18.03 -0.79
C THR A 98 -15.96 -17.26 -0.51
N LYS A 99 -14.83 -17.98 -0.44
CA LYS A 99 -13.50 -17.39 -0.30
C LYS A 99 -13.03 -16.88 -1.66
N LEU A 100 -12.90 -15.58 -1.80
CA LEU A 100 -12.30 -14.92 -2.95
C LEU A 100 -10.86 -14.52 -2.62
N VAL A 101 -9.90 -15.05 -3.39
CA VAL A 101 -8.48 -14.66 -3.28
C VAL A 101 -8.23 -13.48 -4.21
N ILE A 102 -7.93 -12.33 -3.63
CA ILE A 102 -7.65 -11.08 -4.32
C ILE A 102 -6.12 -10.90 -4.36
N PRO A 103 -5.48 -10.94 -5.55
CA PRO A 103 -4.07 -10.63 -5.66
C PRO A 103 -3.82 -9.12 -5.56
N PHE A 104 -2.71 -8.74 -4.91
CA PHE A 104 -2.24 -7.37 -4.84
C PHE A 104 -1.10 -7.13 -5.84
N PHE A 105 -0.83 -5.85 -6.13
CA PHE A 105 0.38 -5.47 -6.85
C PHE A 105 1.59 -5.96 -6.04
N SER A 106 2.45 -6.76 -6.68
CA SER A 106 3.61 -7.38 -6.05
C SER A 106 4.65 -7.70 -7.11
N THR A 107 5.86 -7.99 -6.64
CA THR A 107 6.98 -8.54 -7.41
C THR A 107 7.11 -10.06 -7.19
N ASP A 108 8.10 -10.68 -7.83
CA ASP A 108 8.54 -12.06 -7.60
C ASP A 108 8.86 -12.34 -6.12
N ASP A 109 8.90 -13.61 -5.74
CA ASP A 109 8.98 -14.00 -4.32
C ASP A 109 10.33 -13.62 -3.67
N LEU A 110 11.43 -13.63 -4.42
CA LEU A 110 12.75 -13.30 -3.88
C LEU A 110 12.82 -11.80 -3.57
N THR A 111 12.44 -10.96 -4.52
CA THR A 111 12.40 -9.51 -4.33
C THR A 111 11.38 -9.12 -3.26
N PHE A 112 10.21 -9.79 -3.21
CA PHE A 112 9.20 -9.53 -2.20
C PHE A 112 9.71 -9.83 -0.78
N ALA A 113 10.38 -10.96 -0.59
CA ALA A 113 10.96 -11.34 0.70
C ALA A 113 12.10 -10.40 1.12
N ALA A 114 12.99 -10.05 0.19
CA ALA A 114 14.09 -9.10 0.44
C ALA A 114 13.56 -7.70 0.78
N LYS A 115 12.56 -7.21 0.04
CA LYS A 115 11.85 -5.95 0.33
C LYS A 115 11.25 -5.97 1.73
N ASN A 116 10.50 -7.00 2.11
CA ASN A 116 9.90 -7.10 3.44
C ASN A 116 10.95 -7.17 4.56
N LYS A 117 12.12 -7.77 4.30
CA LYS A 117 13.24 -7.77 5.24
C LYS A 117 13.81 -6.37 5.46
N ASN A 118 13.86 -5.55 4.41
CA ASN A 118 14.45 -4.22 4.44
C ASN A 118 13.46 -3.11 4.80
N LEU A 119 12.15 -3.35 4.76
CA LEU A 119 11.16 -2.33 5.14
C LEU A 119 11.41 -1.82 6.57
N PRO A 120 11.27 -0.49 6.78
CA PRO A 120 11.32 0.09 8.10
C PRO A 120 10.23 -0.48 9.02
N ARG A 121 10.57 -0.75 10.27
CA ARG A 121 9.69 -1.35 11.28
C ARG A 121 9.83 -0.76 12.68
N TYR A 122 10.84 0.07 12.94
CA TYR A 122 11.04 0.71 14.25
C TYR A 122 11.11 2.23 14.11
N PHE A 123 10.06 2.81 13.53
CA PHE A 123 9.99 4.24 13.22
C PHE A 123 9.14 5.06 14.20
N PHE A 124 8.59 4.42 15.24
CA PHE A 124 8.03 5.09 16.42
C PHE A 124 8.91 4.80 17.64
N GLU A 125 8.94 5.73 18.60
CA GLU A 125 9.73 5.57 19.83
C GLU A 125 9.30 4.35 20.66
N ASP A 126 8.01 3.99 20.56
CA ASP A 126 7.39 2.88 21.27
C ASP A 126 7.11 1.68 20.35
N SER A 127 7.78 1.61 19.19
CA SER A 127 7.64 0.47 18.27
C SER A 127 7.91 -0.85 19.00
N PRO A 128 7.07 -1.88 18.81
CA PRO A 128 7.27 -3.18 19.46
C PRO A 128 8.64 -3.77 19.13
N VAL A 129 9.34 -4.32 20.12
CA VAL A 129 10.67 -4.95 19.93
C VAL A 129 10.56 -6.34 19.27
N SER A 130 9.38 -6.68 18.72
CA SER A 130 9.18 -7.94 18.01
C SER A 130 9.85 -7.91 16.64
N SER A 131 10.07 -9.08 16.04
CA SER A 131 10.63 -9.17 14.69
C SER A 131 9.77 -8.46 13.63
N SER A 132 8.47 -8.25 13.87
CA SER A 132 7.58 -7.53 12.96
C SER A 132 7.62 -6.00 13.16
N GLY A 133 7.91 -5.51 14.37
CA GLY A 133 7.77 -4.10 14.71
C GLY A 133 6.44 -3.51 14.23
N ASP A 134 6.50 -2.34 13.62
CA ASP A 134 5.39 -1.59 12.99
C ASP A 134 5.42 -1.66 11.45
N ILE A 135 5.96 -2.73 10.86
CA ILE A 135 6.16 -2.85 9.41
C ILE A 135 4.86 -2.67 8.59
N ASP A 136 3.73 -3.17 9.10
CA ASP A 136 2.41 -3.08 8.49
C ASP A 136 1.85 -1.65 8.51
N LYS A 137 2.25 -0.84 9.50
CA LYS A 137 1.77 0.55 9.66
C LYS A 137 2.20 1.47 8.51
N LEU A 138 3.23 1.11 7.75
CA LEU A 138 3.61 1.86 6.55
C LEU A 138 2.49 1.85 5.49
N ALA A 139 1.83 0.70 5.29
CA ALA A 139 0.73 0.60 4.32
C ALA A 139 -0.48 1.44 4.77
N HIS A 140 -0.77 1.47 6.07
CA HIS A 140 -1.81 2.32 6.68
C HIS A 140 -1.52 3.81 6.46
N PHE A 141 -0.28 4.24 6.77
CA PHE A 141 0.15 5.62 6.62
C PHE A 141 0.02 6.09 5.16
N PHE A 142 0.61 5.35 4.21
CA PHE A 142 0.60 5.74 2.81
C PHE A 142 -0.79 5.56 2.17
N GLY A 143 -1.54 4.52 2.53
CA GLY A 143 -2.91 4.32 2.07
C GLY A 143 -3.84 5.45 2.50
N SER A 144 -3.78 5.85 3.76
CA SER A 144 -4.53 6.99 4.27
C SER A 144 -4.12 8.30 3.60
N ALA A 145 -2.81 8.50 3.38
CA ALA A 145 -2.30 9.65 2.65
C ALA A 145 -2.77 9.68 1.19
N TYR A 146 -2.73 8.54 0.48
CA TYR A 146 -3.23 8.40 -0.90
C TYR A 146 -4.69 8.79 -1.00
N LEU A 147 -5.53 8.22 -0.12
CA LEU A 147 -6.96 8.50 -0.10
C LEU A 147 -7.22 9.97 0.20
N GLN A 148 -6.55 10.53 1.22
CA GLN A 148 -6.73 11.93 1.57
C GLN A 148 -6.28 12.85 0.44
N TYR A 149 -5.11 12.61 -0.15
CA TYR A 149 -4.57 13.42 -1.24
C TYR A 149 -5.49 13.44 -2.47
N ASN A 150 -6.19 12.34 -2.76
CA ASN A 150 -7.12 12.24 -3.88
C ASN A 150 -8.58 12.61 -3.54
N SER A 151 -8.92 12.76 -2.25
CA SER A 151 -10.30 13.01 -1.82
C SER A 151 -10.55 14.49 -1.49
N PHE A 152 -11.50 15.12 -2.16
CA PHE A 152 -11.96 16.48 -1.81
C PHE A 152 -12.98 16.48 -0.66
N ILE A 153 -13.37 15.31 -0.15
CA ILE A 153 -14.44 15.16 0.83
C ILE A 153 -13.81 14.88 2.22
N PRO A 154 -13.97 15.81 3.19
CA PRO A 154 -13.61 15.55 4.58
C PRO A 154 -14.36 14.31 5.13
N GLY A 155 -13.66 13.42 5.85
CA GLY A 155 -14.25 12.24 6.51
C GLY A 155 -14.33 10.96 5.68
N ILE A 156 -14.13 10.99 4.35
CA ILE A 156 -14.15 9.75 3.54
C ILE A 156 -12.98 8.81 3.89
N VAL A 157 -11.85 9.36 4.33
CA VAL A 157 -10.68 8.57 4.70
C VAL A 157 -10.88 7.83 6.02
N GLU A 158 -11.73 8.35 6.91
CA GLU A 158 -12.11 7.65 8.15
C GLU A 158 -13.00 6.43 7.82
N ILE A 159 -13.86 6.54 6.81
CA ILE A 159 -14.68 5.42 6.28
C ILE A 159 -13.79 4.37 5.58
N PHE A 160 -12.74 4.80 4.89
CA PHE A 160 -11.79 3.87 4.27
C PHE A 160 -10.77 3.29 5.26
N GLY A 161 -10.48 3.96 6.38
CA GLY A 161 -9.76 3.37 7.51
C GLY A 161 -10.47 2.11 8.00
N TYR A 162 -11.79 2.20 8.16
CA TYR A 162 -12.66 1.05 8.43
C TYR A 162 -12.59 -0.01 7.31
N PHE A 163 -12.44 0.40 6.05
CA PHE A 163 -12.28 -0.55 4.95
C PHE A 163 -10.94 -1.31 5.00
N ILE A 164 -9.82 -0.64 5.31
CA ILE A 164 -8.51 -1.29 5.50
C ILE A 164 -8.58 -2.25 6.69
N GLU A 165 -9.21 -1.85 7.79
CA GLU A 165 -9.42 -2.68 8.99
C GLU A 165 -10.32 -3.90 8.69
N VAL A 166 -11.40 -3.75 7.92
CA VAL A 166 -12.25 -4.87 7.47
C VAL A 166 -11.48 -5.84 6.58
N PHE A 167 -10.52 -5.33 5.78
CA PHE A 167 -9.60 -6.20 5.07
C PHE A 167 -8.68 -6.95 6.03
N GLU A 168 -8.11 -6.30 7.05
CA GLU A 168 -7.29 -6.93 8.10
C GLU A 168 -8.06 -7.99 8.93
N GLU A 169 -9.32 -7.72 9.31
CA GLU A 169 -10.21 -8.68 9.98
C GLU A 169 -10.52 -9.90 9.10
N SER A 170 -10.62 -9.70 7.78
CA SER A 170 -10.79 -10.81 6.84
C SER A 170 -9.56 -11.76 6.80
N PHE A 171 -8.39 -11.32 7.28
CA PHE A 171 -7.17 -12.12 7.40
C PHE A 171 -6.99 -12.82 8.75
N LYS A 172 -7.58 -12.28 9.82
CA LYS A 172 -7.38 -12.77 11.18
C LYS A 172 -8.74 -12.86 11.87
N VAL A 173 -9.14 -14.08 12.23
CA VAL A 173 -10.36 -14.40 13.00
C VAL A 173 -10.42 -13.70 14.39
N ASP A 174 -9.45 -12.84 14.74
CA ASP A 174 -9.26 -12.28 16.08
C ASP A 174 -8.61 -10.87 16.12
N SER A 175 -8.66 -10.06 15.04
CA SER A 175 -8.06 -8.71 15.08
C SER A 175 -8.98 -7.69 15.76
N LYS A 176 -8.66 -7.35 17.01
CA LYS A 176 -9.18 -6.13 17.65
C LYS A 176 -8.50 -4.90 17.04
N PHE A 177 -9.29 -3.88 16.74
CA PHE A 177 -8.84 -2.53 16.41
C PHE A 177 -7.68 -2.09 17.30
N SER A 178 -6.52 -1.79 16.71
CA SER A 178 -5.40 -1.21 17.45
C SER A 178 -5.52 0.31 17.44
N ALA A 179 -5.45 0.94 18.61
CA ALA A 179 -5.36 2.40 18.70
C ALA A 179 -4.19 2.97 17.86
N ARG A 180 -3.11 2.18 17.68
CA ARG A 180 -1.97 2.53 16.83
C ARG A 180 -2.38 2.71 15.36
N ASP A 181 -3.21 1.82 14.82
CA ASP A 181 -3.66 1.91 13.42
C ASP A 181 -4.46 3.17 13.16
N ILE A 182 -5.37 3.49 14.07
CA ILE A 182 -6.16 4.72 14.03
C ILE A 182 -5.27 5.96 14.05
N ILE A 183 -4.26 6.00 14.93
CA ILE A 183 -3.32 7.12 15.02
C ILE A 183 -2.52 7.24 13.72
N VAL A 184 -1.97 6.13 13.22
CA VAL A 184 -1.17 6.13 11.99
C VAL A 184 -1.99 6.57 10.78
N ASN A 185 -3.25 6.12 10.67
CA ASN A 185 -4.17 6.58 9.64
C ASN A 185 -4.38 8.10 9.70
N LYS A 186 -4.61 8.66 10.90
CA LYS A 186 -4.75 10.11 11.10
C LYS A 186 -3.49 10.88 10.72
N ILE A 187 -2.31 10.35 11.03
CA ILE A 187 -1.03 10.96 10.62
C ILE A 187 -0.89 10.91 9.09
N GLY A 188 -1.24 9.79 8.45
CA GLY A 188 -1.26 9.66 7.00
C GLY A 188 -2.22 10.65 6.33
N ILE A 189 -3.42 10.86 6.90
CA ILE A 189 -4.37 11.89 6.45
C ILE A 189 -3.72 13.29 6.50
N LYS A 190 -3.08 13.66 7.61
CA LYS A 190 -2.39 14.95 7.72
C LYS A 190 -1.32 15.12 6.63
N PHE A 191 -0.52 14.08 6.40
CA PHE A 191 0.50 14.08 5.36
C PHE A 191 -0.09 14.24 3.96
N GLY A 192 -1.14 13.47 3.62
CA GLY A 192 -1.82 13.55 2.33
C GLY A 192 -2.47 14.91 2.08
N ASN A 193 -2.97 15.58 3.12
CA ASN A 193 -3.46 16.96 3.03
C ASN A 193 -2.33 17.95 2.76
N GLU A 194 -1.23 17.87 3.52
CA GLU A 194 -0.10 18.78 3.37
C GLU A 194 0.50 18.72 1.96
N LEU A 195 0.61 17.54 1.37
CA LEU A 195 1.19 17.34 0.03
C LEU A 195 0.47 18.13 -1.08
N ARG A 196 -0.76 18.59 -0.87
CA ARG A 196 -1.49 19.46 -1.82
C ARG A 196 -0.95 20.88 -1.84
N GLU A 197 -0.44 21.35 -0.70
CA GLU A 197 0.08 22.70 -0.52
C GLU A 197 1.61 22.72 -0.57
N LYS A 198 2.26 21.67 -0.05
CA LYS A 198 3.71 21.51 0.04
C LYS A 198 4.15 20.13 -0.49
N PRO A 199 4.35 20.00 -1.82
CA PRO A 199 4.81 18.75 -2.45
C PRO A 199 6.11 18.17 -1.89
N GLU A 200 6.93 19.00 -1.24
CA GLU A 200 8.21 18.64 -0.62
C GLU A 200 8.08 18.08 0.81
N ALA A 201 6.86 18.00 1.35
CA ALA A 201 6.59 17.44 2.67
C ALA A 201 7.16 16.01 2.79
N LYS A 202 7.79 15.74 3.94
CA LYS A 202 8.45 14.45 4.21
C LYS A 202 7.60 13.58 5.14
N PRO A 203 7.42 12.28 4.84
CA PRO A 203 6.72 11.35 5.73
C PRO A 203 7.19 11.41 7.20
N SER A 204 8.50 11.46 7.43
CA SER A 204 9.10 11.41 8.76
C SER A 204 8.71 12.61 9.64
N ASP A 205 8.42 13.77 9.07
CA ASP A 205 7.98 14.95 9.81
C ASP A 205 6.56 14.79 10.37
N PHE A 206 5.77 13.91 9.75
CA PHE A 206 4.45 13.54 10.23
C PHE A 206 4.53 12.36 11.20
N LEU A 207 5.36 11.35 10.92
CA LEU A 207 5.53 10.20 11.82
C LEU A 207 6.02 10.60 13.21
N LYS A 208 6.86 11.64 13.33
CA LYS A 208 7.30 12.21 14.63
C LYS A 208 6.14 12.80 15.47
N GLN A 209 4.99 13.09 14.87
CA GLN A 209 3.82 13.58 15.59
C GLN A 209 3.08 12.46 16.34
N TYR A 210 3.48 11.20 16.11
CA TYR A 210 2.92 10.05 16.80
C TYR A 210 3.10 10.21 18.31
N LYS A 211 1.98 10.16 19.02
CA LYS A 211 1.89 10.13 20.48
C LYS A 211 0.76 9.20 20.84
N ILE A 212 1.03 8.21 21.68
CA ILE A 212 -0.04 7.53 22.41
C ILE A 212 -0.48 8.47 23.52
N GLU A 213 -1.74 8.89 23.51
CA GLU A 213 -2.37 9.46 24.71
C GLU A 213 -2.40 8.35 25.76
N LYS A 214 -1.62 8.53 26.84
CA LYS A 214 -1.58 7.62 27.99
C LYS A 214 -2.83 7.76 28.85
#